data_AF-A0A920VTB2-F1
#
_entry.id   AF-A0A920VTB2-F1
#
_cell.length_a   1.000
_cell.length_b   1.000
_cell.length_c   1.000
_cell.angle_alpha   90.00
_cell.angle_beta   90.00
_cell.angle_gamma   90.00
#
_symmetry.space_group_name_H-M   'P 1'
#
loop_
_entity.id
_entity.type
_entity.pdbx_description
1 polymer ?
#
loop_
_entity_poly.entity_id
_entity_poly.type
_entity_poly.pdbx_seq_one_letter_code
_entity_poly.pdbx_strand_id
1 'polypeptide(L)'
;MVKTKNHHLQQRFRAAIRHQILITETAEVTERFTRTSEDEILYEFSVDDDVAYRDVWKGEMPLRRAEGKIYEYACHEGNYSMANILAGAREEERRNQ
;
A
#
# COMPACT_ATOMS: atom_id res chain seq x y z
N MET A 1 -5.70 -18.30 6.61
CA MET A 1 -5.50 -17.21 7.59
C MET A 1 -4.03 -16.88 7.58
N VAL A 2 -3.68 -15.60 7.46
CA VAL A 2 -2.30 -15.12 7.44
C VAL A 2 -2.08 -14.31 8.71
N LYS A 3 -0.93 -14.51 9.37
CA LYS A 3 -0.54 -13.76 10.56
C LYS A 3 0.77 -13.06 10.29
N THR A 4 0.81 -11.76 10.52
CA THR A 4 1.99 -10.92 10.34
C THR A 4 2.41 -10.37 11.69
N LYS A 5 3.70 -10.50 11.99
CA LYS A 5 4.38 -10.04 13.20
C LYS A 5 5.72 -9.43 12.84
N ASN A 6 6.38 -8.80 13.81
CA ASN A 6 7.73 -8.25 13.67
C ASN A 6 7.79 -7.16 12.57
N HIS A 7 6.96 -6.13 12.73
CA HIS A 7 6.88 -5.05 11.75
C HIS A 7 8.15 -4.20 11.77
N HIS A 8 8.74 -3.97 10.59
CA HIS A 8 9.93 -3.14 10.49
C HIS A 8 9.66 -1.70 10.96
N LEU A 9 10.59 -1.13 11.73
CA LEU A 9 10.43 0.19 12.35
C LEU A 9 10.10 1.32 11.38
N GLN A 10 10.56 1.25 10.12
CA GLN A 10 10.26 2.25 9.08
C GLN A 10 8.85 2.10 8.48
N GLN A 11 8.15 1.00 8.72
CA GLN A 11 6.81 0.73 8.20
C GLN A 11 5.71 0.91 9.26
N ARG A 12 6.06 1.51 10.41
CA ARG A 12 5.14 1.69 11.54
C ARG A 12 3.93 2.56 11.23
N PHE A 13 4.08 3.48 10.29
CA PHE A 13 3.03 4.43 9.92
C PHE A 13 2.52 4.09 8.53
N ARG A 14 1.23 3.75 8.44
CA ARG A 14 0.53 3.49 7.19
C ARG A 14 -0.43 4.63 6.91
N ALA A 15 -0.07 5.45 5.94
CA ALA A 15 -0.88 6.58 5.50
C ALA A 15 -1.52 6.30 4.14
N ALA A 16 -2.82 6.49 4.08
CA ALA A 16 -3.59 6.73 2.88
C ALA A 16 -4.28 8.10 3.00
N ILE A 17 -4.88 8.59 1.91
CA ILE A 17 -5.46 9.95 1.82
C ILE A 17 -6.32 10.33 3.04
N ARG A 18 -7.11 9.40 3.59
CA ARG A 18 -7.97 9.62 4.77
C ARG A 18 -7.65 8.77 5.99
N HIS A 19 -6.77 7.79 5.86
CA HIS A 19 -6.53 6.80 6.92
C HIS A 19 -5.08 6.87 7.34
N GLN A 20 -4.86 7.11 8.63
CA GLN A 20 -3.54 7.12 9.24
C GLN A 20 -3.56 6.06 10.33
N ILE A 21 -2.96 4.92 10.03
CA ILE A 21 -2.96 3.75 10.90
C ILE A 21 -1.54 3.58 11.45
N LEU A 22 -1.44 3.43 12.75
CA LEU A 22 -0.21 3.09 13.44
C LEU A 22 -0.18 1.57 13.64
N ILE A 23 0.90 0.93 13.25
CA ILE A 23 1.16 -0.49 13.51
C ILE A 23 2.55 -0.57 14.12
N THR A 24 2.64 -0.88 15.41
CA THR A 24 3.91 -0.99 16.12
C THR A 24 4.65 -2.28 15.75
N GLU A 25 5.92 -2.39 16.15
CA GLU A 25 6.75 -3.57 15.86
C GLU A 25 6.15 -4.87 16.43
N THR A 26 5.50 -4.75 17.59
CA THR A 26 4.90 -5.85 18.34
C THR A 26 3.46 -6.17 17.93
N ALA A 27 2.86 -5.35 17.06
CA ALA A 27 1.52 -5.59 16.57
C ALA A 27 1.41 -6.96 15.88
N GLU A 28 0.27 -7.63 16.08
CA GLU A 28 -0.11 -8.82 15.32
C GLU A 28 -1.29 -8.46 14.41
N VAL A 29 -1.05 -8.53 13.10
CA VAL A 29 -2.12 -8.40 12.10
C VAL A 29 -2.53 -9.80 11.66
N THR A 30 -3.82 -10.11 11.80
CA THR A 30 -4.39 -11.37 11.31
C THR A 30 -5.33 -11.09 10.14
N GLU A 31 -5.05 -11.70 9.00
CA GLU A 31 -5.79 -11.53 7.75
C GLU A 31 -6.50 -12.82 7.34
N ARG A 32 -7.71 -12.67 6.80
CA ARG A 32 -8.53 -13.76 6.26
C ARG A 32 -9.08 -13.37 4.89
N PHE A 33 -8.96 -14.28 3.94
CA PHE A 33 -9.50 -14.14 2.60
C PHE A 33 -10.53 -15.25 2.40
N THR A 34 -11.77 -14.87 2.15
CA THR A 34 -12.88 -15.80 1.97
C THR A 34 -13.51 -15.56 0.62
N ARG A 35 -13.44 -16.53 -0.29
CA ARG A 35 -14.17 -16.44 -1.56
C ARG A 35 -15.66 -16.59 -1.27
N THR A 36 -16.42 -15.51 -1.40
CA THR A 36 -17.86 -15.44 -1.09
C THR A 36 -18.72 -15.72 -2.32
N SER A 37 -18.17 -15.52 -3.52
CA SER A 37 -18.85 -15.82 -4.79
C SER A 37 -17.85 -16.12 -5.92
N GLU A 38 -18.34 -16.25 -7.15
CA GLU A 38 -17.46 -16.42 -8.31
C GLU A 38 -16.54 -15.21 -8.52
N ASP A 39 -17.02 -14.02 -8.18
CA ASP A 39 -16.40 -12.72 -8.51
C ASP A 39 -15.98 -11.89 -7.30
N GLU A 40 -16.10 -12.42 -6.08
CA GLU A 40 -15.79 -11.68 -4.86
C GLU A 40 -15.01 -12.53 -3.85
N ILE A 41 -14.01 -11.87 -3.24
CA ILE A 41 -13.30 -12.33 -2.04
C ILE A 41 -13.54 -11.30 -0.95
N LEU A 42 -14.15 -11.71 0.16
CA LEU A 42 -14.17 -10.90 1.36
C LEU A 42 -12.80 -10.98 2.03
N TYR A 43 -12.10 -9.84 2.06
CA TYR A 43 -10.87 -9.66 2.82
C TYR A 43 -11.22 -9.04 4.17
N GLU A 44 -10.82 -9.72 5.25
CA GLU A 44 -10.99 -9.26 6.61
C GLU A 44 -9.63 -9.22 7.29
N PHE A 45 -9.47 -8.27 8.20
CA PHE A 45 -8.28 -8.20 9.03
C PHE A 45 -8.61 -7.72 10.44
N SER A 46 -7.79 -8.15 11.40
CA SER A 46 -7.78 -7.64 12.77
C SER A 46 -6.38 -7.16 13.13
N VAL A 47 -6.30 -6.06 13.86
CA VAL A 47 -5.04 -5.51 14.36
C VAL A 47 -5.07 -5.55 15.89
N ASP A 48 -4.14 -6.33 16.45
CA ASP A 48 -3.88 -6.41 17.87
C ASP A 48 -2.56 -5.67 18.16
N ASP A 49 -2.66 -4.49 18.76
CA ASP A 49 -1.53 -3.59 19.05
C ASP A 49 -1.86 -2.80 20.32
N ASP A 50 -1.54 -3.40 21.47
CA ASP A 50 -1.78 -2.88 22.82
C ASP A 50 -0.95 -1.62 23.15
N VAL A 51 0.10 -1.37 22.37
CA VAL A 51 0.93 -0.16 22.48
C VAL A 51 0.22 1.03 21.85
N ALA A 52 -0.44 0.84 20.70
CA ALA A 52 -1.11 1.91 19.96
C ALA A 52 -2.60 2.06 20.31
N TYR A 53 -3.29 0.97 20.64
CA TYR A 53 -4.75 0.93 20.77
C TYR A 53 -5.17 0.22 22.07
N ARG A 54 -6.36 0.59 22.58
CA ARG A 54 -6.92 -0.05 23.78
C ARG A 54 -7.56 -1.40 23.51
N ASP A 55 -8.08 -1.58 22.30
CA ASP A 55 -8.84 -2.76 21.90
C ASP A 55 -8.41 -3.21 20.50
N VAL A 56 -8.54 -4.52 20.26
CA VAL A 56 -8.39 -5.11 18.93
C VAL A 56 -9.47 -4.56 18.02
N TRP A 57 -9.08 -3.92 16.93
CA TRP A 57 -10.02 -3.43 15.93
C TRP A 57 -9.93 -4.25 14.65
N LYS A 58 -10.99 -4.19 13.85
CA LYS A 58 -11.15 -5.00 12.65
C LYS A 58 -11.61 -4.14 11.49
N GLY A 59 -11.25 -4.58 10.29
CA GLY A 59 -11.76 -4.02 9.04
C GLY A 59 -12.07 -5.13 8.05
N GLU A 60 -12.93 -4.80 7.10
CA GLU A 60 -13.26 -5.67 5.99
C GLU A 60 -13.35 -4.89 4.70
N MET A 61 -13.05 -5.55 3.59
CA MET A 61 -13.11 -4.99 2.26
C MET A 61 -13.47 -6.08 1.25
N PRO A 62 -14.53 -5.92 0.45
CA PRO A 62 -14.81 -6.81 -0.66
C PRO A 62 -13.81 -6.55 -1.79
N LEU A 63 -13.03 -7.57 -2.14
CA LEU A 63 -12.18 -7.59 -3.32
C LEU A 63 -12.99 -8.18 -4.48
N ARG A 64 -13.32 -7.34 -5.45
CA ARG A 64 -14.07 -7.76 -6.64
C ARG A 64 -13.12 -8.13 -7.77
N ARG A 65 -13.54 -9.08 -8.60
CA ARG A 65 -12.83 -9.45 -9.83
C ARG A 65 -12.59 -8.19 -10.68
N ALA A 66 -11.34 -7.94 -11.04
CA ALA A 66 -10.99 -6.89 -11.98
C ALA A 66 -11.26 -7.37 -13.42
N GLU A 67 -11.75 -6.46 -14.25
CA GLU A 67 -11.78 -6.66 -15.70
C GLU A 67 -10.42 -6.28 -16.30
N GLY A 68 -9.84 -7.14 -17.13
CA GLY A 68 -8.55 -6.88 -17.78
C GLY A 68 -7.32 -7.25 -16.93
N LYS A 69 -6.17 -6.65 -17.26
CA LYS A 69 -4.89 -6.92 -16.58
C LYS A 69 -4.75 -6.06 -15.32
N ILE A 70 -4.22 -6.64 -14.25
CA ILE A 70 -3.84 -5.92 -13.04
C ILE A 70 -2.41 -5.40 -13.22
N TYR A 71 -2.24 -4.10 -13.14
CA TYR A 71 -0.95 -3.43 -13.20
C TYR A 71 -0.55 -2.94 -11.80
N GLU A 72 0.74 -3.03 -11.48
CA GLU A 72 1.28 -2.51 -10.22
C GLU A 72 1.30 -0.97 -10.31
N TYR A 73 0.61 -0.31 -9.37
CA TYR A 73 0.39 1.14 -9.42
C TYR A 73 1.69 1.95 -9.26
N ALA A 74 2.66 1.45 -8.51
CA ALA A 74 3.97 2.08 -8.36
C ALA A 74 4.96 1.72 -9.47
N CYS A 75 4.52 1.01 -10.51
CA CYS A 75 5.39 0.62 -11.59
C CYS A 75 5.73 1.86 -12.41
N HIS A 76 6.99 2.28 -12.31
CA HIS A 76 7.52 3.41 -13.08
C HIS A 76 8.04 2.99 -14.46
N GLU A 77 7.67 1.80 -14.93
CA GLU A 77 8.00 1.34 -16.28
C GLU A 77 7.33 2.26 -17.31
N GLY A 78 8.14 3.03 -18.03
CA GLY A 78 7.67 4.10 -18.94
C GLY A 78 7.66 5.52 -18.33
N ASN A 79 8.20 5.72 -17.12
CA ASN A 79 8.41 7.07 -16.59
C ASN A 79 9.60 7.76 -17.27
N TYR A 80 9.32 8.55 -18.30
CA TYR A 80 10.33 9.36 -19.02
C TYR A 80 10.63 10.71 -18.36
N SER A 81 10.05 11.01 -17.19
CA SER A 81 10.19 12.33 -16.56
C SER A 81 11.64 12.70 -16.33
N MET A 82 12.47 11.76 -15.85
CA MET A 82 13.89 12.03 -15.60
C MET A 82 14.64 12.37 -16.89
N ALA A 83 14.44 11.58 -17.95
CA ALA A 83 15.06 11.85 -19.24
C ALA A 83 14.63 13.21 -19.81
N ASN A 84 13.34 13.54 -19.72
CA ASN A 84 12.79 14.81 -20.21
C ASN A 84 13.27 16.01 -19.39
N ILE A 85 13.38 15.89 -18.06
CA ILE A 85 13.93 16.94 -17.19
C ILE A 85 15.38 17.24 -17.58
N LEU A 86 16.20 16.19 -17.74
CA LEU A 86 17.60 16.35 -18.13
C LEU A 86 17.73 16.95 -19.54
N ALA A 87 16.89 16.54 -20.49
CA ALA A 87 16.85 17.13 -21.83
C ALA A 87 16.48 18.62 -21.81
N GLY A 88 15.53 19.02 -20.96
CA GLY A 88 15.17 20.43 -20.76
C GLY A 88 16.35 21.25 -20.23
N ALA A 89 17.07 20.74 -19.23
CA ALA A 89 18.26 21.39 -18.69
C ALA A 89 19.37 21.55 -19.75
N ARG A 90 19.59 20.54 -20.60
CA ARG A 90 20.55 20.62 -21.72
C ARG A 90 20.18 21.67 -22.76
N GLU A 91 18.89 21.83 -23.05
CA GLU A 91 18.43 22.90 -23.96
C GLU A 91 18.61 24.29 -23.35
N GLU A 92 18.43 24.44 -22.03
CA GLU A 92 18.71 25.69 -21.33
C GLU A 92 20.21 26.03 -21.35
N GLU A 93 21.09 25.07 -21.10
CA GLU A 93 22.55 25.23 -21.24
C GLU A 93 22.94 25.74 -22.64
N ARG A 94 22.31 25.20 -23.70
CA ARG A 94 22.58 25.59 -25.10
C ARG A 94 22.12 27.01 -25.42
N ARG A 95 21.02 27.48 -24.83
CA ARG A 95 20.50 28.84 -25.03
C ARG A 95 21.32 29.91 -24.30
N ASN A 96 22.01 29.51 -23.23
CA ASN A 96 22.80 30.39 -22.39
C ASN A 96 24.31 30.40 -22.76
N GLN A 97 24.68 29.73 -23.86
CA GLN A 97 26.01 29.82 -24.51
C GLN A 97 25.94 30.75 -25.72
#